data_AF-A0A165F1G8-F1
#
_entry.id   AF-A0A165F1G8-F1
#
_cell.length_a   1.000
_cell.length_b   1.000
_cell.length_c   1.000
_cell.angle_alpha   90.00
_cell.angle_beta   90.00
_cell.angle_gamma   90.00
#
_symmetry.space_group_name_H-M   'P 1'
#
loop_
_entity.id
_entity.type
_entity.pdbx_description
1 polymer ?
#
loop_
_entity_poly.entity_id
_entity_poly.type
_entity_poly.pdbx_seq_one_letter_code
_entity_poly.pdbx_strand_id
1 'polypeptide(L)'
;MTPHNGSGANQAIEDAYLLGRLLTQPFATLDNVHLLLAAYDSVCRPRAQAVAKVSRELGLLGEFGADIEVAEGEDEESVVAEKLLTIANWIGEGDVEDDVARAVDILRNDQLQQTA
;
A
#
# COMPACT_ATOMS: atom_id res chain seq x y z
N MET A 1 -9.86 3.52 -6.10
CA MET A 1 -8.87 3.60 -7.20
C MET A 1 -9.54 3.23 -8.52
N THR A 2 -8.98 3.62 -9.66
CA THR A 2 -9.41 3.13 -10.99
C THR A 2 -9.06 1.64 -11.15
N PRO A 3 -9.74 0.89 -12.04
CA PRO A 3 -9.62 -0.57 -12.09
C PRO A 3 -8.42 -1.09 -12.88
N HIS A 4 -7.61 -0.22 -13.52
CA HIS A 4 -6.56 -0.63 -14.47
C HIS A 4 -5.44 -1.45 -13.84
N ASN A 5 -5.36 -1.49 -12.51
CA ASN A 5 -4.41 -2.34 -11.79
C ASN A 5 -5.01 -3.65 -11.25
N GLY A 6 -6.34 -3.81 -11.25
CA GLY A 6 -7.01 -4.98 -10.67
C GLY A 6 -6.88 -5.18 -9.14
N SER A 7 -6.04 -4.42 -8.44
CA SER A 7 -5.69 -4.68 -7.03
C SER A 7 -6.66 -4.09 -6.00
N GLY A 8 -7.75 -3.46 -6.41
CA GLY A 8 -8.65 -2.76 -5.47
C GLY A 8 -9.24 -3.67 -4.40
N ALA A 9 -9.66 -4.89 -4.78
CA ALA A 9 -10.17 -5.86 -3.83
C ALA A 9 -9.06 -6.44 -2.93
N ASN A 10 -7.89 -6.73 -3.49
CA ASN A 10 -6.74 -7.22 -2.73
C ASN A 10 -6.33 -6.24 -1.63
N GLN A 11 -6.27 -4.94 -1.92
CA GLN A 11 -5.97 -3.91 -0.94
C GLN A 11 -6.98 -3.90 0.22
N ALA A 12 -8.28 -4.02 -0.08
CA ALA A 12 -9.30 -4.09 0.96
C ALA A 12 -9.19 -5.38 1.82
N ILE A 13 -8.77 -6.50 1.22
CA ILE A 13 -8.54 -7.77 1.94
C ILE A 13 -7.33 -7.63 2.87
N GLU A 14 -6.23 -7.06 2.40
CA GLU A 14 -5.03 -6.80 3.20
C GLU A 14 -5.32 -5.83 4.36
N ASP A 15 -6.05 -4.75 4.09
CA ASP A 15 -6.51 -3.79 5.10
C ASP A 15 -7.34 -4.47 6.20
N ALA A 16 -8.32 -5.30 5.81
CA ALA A 16 -9.16 -6.04 6.74
C ALA A 16 -8.34 -7.06 7.56
N TYR A 17 -7.36 -7.71 6.94
CA TYR A 17 -6.45 -8.63 7.60
C TYR A 17 -5.60 -7.92 8.66
N LEU A 18 -4.94 -6.82 8.29
CA LEU A 18 -4.13 -6.03 9.21
C LEU A 18 -4.95 -5.53 10.39
N LEU A 19 -6.10 -4.90 10.12
CA LEU A 19 -6.95 -4.34 11.16
C LEU A 19 -7.47 -5.45 12.10
N GLY A 20 -7.90 -6.59 11.56
CA GLY A 20 -8.30 -7.74 12.35
C GLY A 20 -7.18 -8.22 13.28
N ARG A 21 -5.96 -8.36 12.76
CA ARG A 21 -4.79 -8.77 13.54
C ARG A 21 -4.44 -7.80 14.67
N LEU A 22 -4.58 -6.49 14.43
CA LEU A 22 -4.40 -5.47 15.45
C LEU A 22 -5.49 -5.53 16.54
N LEU A 23 -6.76 -5.63 16.14
CA LEU A 23 -7.89 -5.70 17.08
C LEU A 23 -7.87 -6.95 17.97
N THR A 24 -7.23 -8.03 17.50
CA THR A 24 -7.06 -9.27 18.27
C THR A 24 -5.80 -9.31 19.16
N GLN A 25 -5.01 -8.23 19.21
CA GLN A 25 -3.85 -8.19 20.09
C GLN A 25 -4.28 -8.28 21.57
N PRO A 26 -3.57 -9.03 22.43
CA PRO A 26 -3.95 -9.21 23.85
C PRO A 26 -4.02 -7.90 24.65
N PHE A 27 -3.34 -6.86 24.18
CA PHE A 27 -3.29 -5.54 24.80
C PHE A 27 -4.19 -4.51 24.12
N ALA A 28 -4.99 -4.90 23.11
CA ALA A 28 -5.98 -4.03 22.49
C ALA A 28 -7.19 -3.86 23.42
N THR A 29 -7.59 -2.61 23.67
CA THR A 29 -8.72 -2.24 24.52
C THR A 29 -9.51 -1.11 23.87
N LEU A 30 -10.70 -0.80 24.40
CA LEU A 30 -11.44 0.37 23.93
C LEU A 30 -10.70 1.68 24.21
N ASP A 31 -9.93 1.75 25.30
CA ASP A 31 -9.21 2.97 25.69
C ASP A 31 -8.07 3.30 24.72
N ASN A 32 -7.40 2.29 24.15
CA ASN A 32 -6.28 2.48 23.21
C ASN A 32 -6.67 2.34 21.73
N VAL A 33 -7.96 2.16 21.40
CA VAL A 33 -8.40 1.93 20.01
C VAL A 33 -7.96 3.05 19.07
N HIS A 34 -7.87 4.29 19.56
CA HIS A 34 -7.42 5.43 18.78
C HIS A 34 -5.94 5.31 18.36
N LEU A 35 -5.06 4.79 19.22
CA LEU A 35 -3.66 4.49 18.88
C LEU A 35 -3.57 3.33 17.89
N LEU A 36 -4.38 2.29 18.09
CA LEU A 36 -4.43 1.14 17.19
C LEU A 36 -4.83 1.57 15.78
N LEU A 37 -5.86 2.40 15.65
CA LEU A 37 -6.31 2.94 14.37
C LEU A 37 -5.25 3.87 13.74
N ALA A 38 -4.50 4.61 14.54
CA ALA A 38 -3.37 5.42 14.05
C ALA A 38 -2.23 4.54 13.52
N ALA A 39 -1.86 3.46 14.23
CA ALA A 39 -0.87 2.50 13.79
C ALA A 39 -1.30 1.82 12.47
N TYR A 40 -2.55 1.36 12.40
CA TYR A 40 -3.17 0.85 11.17
C TYR A 40 -3.04 1.82 9.99
N ASP A 41 -3.50 3.08 10.17
CA ASP A 41 -3.46 4.09 9.11
C ASP A 41 -2.03 4.37 8.64
N SER A 42 -1.07 4.43 9.57
CA SER A 42 0.33 4.70 9.25
C SER A 42 0.97 3.63 8.35
N VAL A 43 0.48 2.39 8.41
CA VAL A 43 1.01 1.26 7.63
C VAL A 43 0.24 1.07 6.32
N CYS A 44 -1.10 1.05 6.35
CA CYS A 44 -1.91 0.81 5.15
C CYS A 44 -1.95 1.99 4.18
N ARG A 45 -2.06 3.22 4.69
CA ARG A 45 -2.33 4.40 3.86
C ARG A 45 -1.27 4.64 2.77
N PRO A 46 0.05 4.55 3.04
CA PRO A 46 1.06 4.76 2.00
C PRO A 46 0.92 3.79 0.84
N ARG A 47 0.71 2.50 1.12
CA ARG A 47 0.53 1.45 0.10
C ARG A 47 -0.74 1.69 -0.72
N ALA A 48 -1.88 1.87 -0.05
CA ALA A 48 -3.17 2.08 -0.72
C ALA A 48 -3.17 3.33 -1.63
N GLN A 49 -2.54 4.43 -1.20
CA GLN A 49 -2.40 5.64 -2.01
C GLN A 49 -1.46 5.43 -3.20
N ALA A 50 -0.35 4.72 -3.02
CA ALA A 50 0.55 4.38 -4.10
C ALA A 50 -0.15 3.50 -5.16
N VAL A 51 -0.91 2.49 -4.74
CA VAL A 51 -1.72 1.67 -5.66
C VAL A 51 -2.73 2.54 -6.41
N ALA A 52 -3.44 3.44 -5.72
CA ALA A 52 -4.40 4.31 -6.37
C ALA A 52 -3.77 5.22 -7.44
N LYS A 53 -2.57 5.76 -7.17
CA LYS A 53 -1.80 6.56 -8.13
C LYS A 53 -1.40 5.73 -9.34
N VAL A 54 -0.79 4.57 -9.11
CA VAL A 54 -0.32 3.66 -10.16
C VAL A 54 -1.49 3.14 -11.00
N SER A 55 -2.65 2.83 -10.40
CA SER A 55 -3.84 2.45 -11.16
C SER A 55 -4.28 3.53 -12.15
N ARG A 56 -4.13 4.81 -11.81
CA ARG A 56 -4.43 5.91 -12.74
C ARG A 56 -3.38 6.00 -13.84
N GLU A 57 -2.11 5.88 -13.51
CA GLU A 57 -1.01 5.89 -14.48
C GLU A 57 -1.12 4.75 -15.49
N LEU A 58 -1.48 3.54 -15.05
CA LEU A 58 -1.74 2.40 -15.93
C LEU A 58 -2.91 2.65 -16.89
N GLY A 59 -3.97 3.33 -16.43
CA GLY A 59 -5.07 3.73 -17.30
C GLY A 59 -4.61 4.70 -18.39
N LEU A 60 -3.84 5.73 -18.01
CA LEU A 60 -3.27 6.68 -18.97
C LEU A 60 -2.33 6.00 -19.98
N LEU A 61 -1.49 5.06 -19.52
CA LEU A 61 -0.62 4.29 -20.41
C LEU A 61 -1.42 3.43 -21.40
N GLY A 62 -2.42 2.69 -20.91
CA GLY A 62 -3.25 1.81 -21.74
C GLY A 62 -4.15 2.55 -22.75
N GLU A 63 -4.46 3.82 -22.47
CA GLU A 63 -5.26 4.69 -23.33
C GLU A 63 -4.41 5.64 -24.20
N PHE A 64 -3.08 5.48 -24.20
CA PHE A 64 -2.14 6.36 -24.92
C PHE A 64 -2.26 7.84 -24.52
N GLY A 65 -2.67 8.11 -23.29
CA GLY A 65 -2.85 9.45 -22.72
C GLY A 65 -1.79 9.83 -21.69
N ALA A 66 -0.76 8.99 -21.50
CA ALA A 66 0.36 9.28 -20.62
C ALA A 66 1.44 10.08 -21.37
N ASP A 67 1.99 11.09 -20.71
CA ASP A 67 3.25 11.70 -21.16
C ASP A 67 4.40 10.73 -20.84
N ILE A 68 5.03 10.20 -21.89
CA ILE A 68 6.16 9.27 -21.78
C ILE A 68 7.42 10.01 -22.21
N GLU A 69 8.40 10.10 -21.30
CA GLU A 69 9.72 10.58 -21.63
C GLU A 69 10.53 9.43 -22.24
N VAL A 70 11.02 9.62 -23.47
CA VAL A 70 11.84 8.64 -24.20
C VAL A 70 13.19 9.29 -24.48
N ALA A 71 14.28 8.67 -24.02
CA ALA A 71 15.61 9.22 -24.26
C ALA A 71 16.03 9.06 -25.72
N GLU A 72 17.03 9.84 -26.16
CA GLU A 72 17.53 9.75 -27.53
C GLU A 72 18.08 8.34 -27.81
N GLY A 73 17.52 7.67 -28.83
CA GLY A 73 17.90 6.32 -29.22
C GLY A 73 17.12 5.20 -28.53
N GLU A 74 16.20 5.52 -27.61
CA GLU A 74 15.29 4.54 -27.02
C GLU A 74 14.02 4.36 -27.85
N ASP A 75 13.43 3.18 -27.72
CA ASP A 75 12.15 2.82 -28.32
C ASP A 75 11.03 2.97 -27.27
N GLU A 76 9.98 3.71 -27.62
CA GLU A 76 8.87 4.02 -26.70
C GLU A 76 8.16 2.75 -26.20
N GLU A 77 7.96 1.76 -27.06
CA GLU A 77 7.34 0.48 -26.69
C GLU A 77 8.16 -0.23 -25.60
N SER A 78 9.49 -0.23 -25.75
CA SER A 78 10.41 -0.79 -24.76
C SER A 78 10.34 -0.06 -23.41
N VAL A 79 10.30 1.28 -23.42
CA VAL A 79 10.17 2.10 -22.20
C VAL A 79 8.84 1.82 -21.48
N VAL A 80 7.74 1.73 -22.24
CA VAL A 80 6.42 1.39 -21.69
C VAL A 80 6.41 -0.03 -21.13
N ALA A 81 6.96 -1.00 -21.86
CA ALA A 81 7.03 -2.38 -21.42
C ALA A 81 7.81 -2.54 -20.11
N GLU A 82 8.96 -1.85 -19.98
CA GLU A 82 9.73 -1.82 -18.74
C GLU A 82 8.91 -1.26 -17.59
N LYS A 83 8.25 -0.10 -17.79
CA LYS A 83 7.41 0.53 -16.77
C LYS A 83 6.27 -0.39 -16.29
N LEU A 84 5.62 -1.10 -17.22
CA LEU A 84 4.57 -2.07 -16.89
C LEU A 84 5.12 -3.24 -16.05
N LEU A 85 6.30 -3.77 -16.40
CA LEU A 85 6.95 -4.84 -15.64
C LEU A 85 7.38 -4.39 -14.25
N THR A 86 7.95 -3.19 -14.12
CA THR A 86 8.33 -2.61 -12.82
C THR A 86 7.11 -2.47 -11.90
N ILE A 87 5.99 -1.97 -12.44
CA ILE A 87 4.73 -1.86 -11.69
C ILE A 87 4.21 -3.24 -11.28
N ALA A 88 4.18 -4.20 -12.20
CA ALA A 88 3.70 -5.56 -11.93
C ALA A 88 4.52 -6.24 -10.83
N ASN A 89 5.85 -6.11 -10.87
CA ASN A 89 6.75 -6.63 -9.84
C ASN A 89 6.47 -5.97 -8.48
N TRP A 90 6.43 -4.63 -8.43
CA TRP A 90 6.14 -3.90 -7.19
C TRP A 90 4.79 -4.24 -6.57
N ILE A 91 3.77 -4.55 -7.38
CA ILE A 91 2.46 -4.97 -6.87
C ILE A 91 2.54 -6.34 -6.18
N GLY A 92 3.33 -7.25 -6.75
CA GLY A 92 3.55 -8.59 -6.19
C GLY A 92 4.55 -8.62 -5.03
N GLU A 93 5.24 -7.52 -4.75
CA GLU A 93 6.14 -7.37 -3.62
C GLU A 93 5.39 -7.03 -2.31
N GLY A 94 6.02 -7.39 -1.20
CA GLY A 94 5.51 -7.16 0.15
C GLY A 94 4.90 -8.40 0.79
N ASP A 95 4.91 -8.42 2.12
CA ASP A 95 4.24 -9.43 2.94
C ASP A 95 3.35 -8.71 3.95
N VAL A 96 2.06 -9.07 3.97
CA VAL A 96 1.09 -8.50 4.91
C VAL A 96 1.45 -8.83 6.36
N GLU A 97 2.20 -9.90 6.62
CA GLU A 97 2.70 -10.20 7.97
C GLU A 97 3.76 -9.21 8.43
N ASP A 98 4.60 -8.69 7.52
CA ASP A 98 5.56 -7.64 7.85
C ASP A 98 4.81 -6.35 8.23
N ASP A 99 3.71 -6.05 7.53
CA ASP A 99 2.85 -4.91 7.83
C ASP A 99 2.19 -5.03 9.21
N VAL A 100 1.74 -6.24 9.57
CA VAL A 100 1.23 -6.55 10.92
C VAL A 100 2.32 -6.34 11.97
N ALA A 101 3.52 -6.86 11.75
CA ALA A 101 4.62 -6.70 12.69
C ALA A 101 4.95 -5.21 12.92
N ARG A 102 5.06 -4.42 11.85
CA ARG A 102 5.32 -2.98 11.93
C ARG A 102 4.22 -2.25 12.70
N ALA A 103 2.95 -2.52 12.40
CA ALA A 103 1.84 -1.87 13.09
C ALA A 103 1.76 -2.22 14.58
N VAL A 104 2.06 -3.48 14.95
CA VAL A 104 2.16 -3.92 16.35
C VAL A 104 3.27 -3.20 17.09
N ASP A 105 4.44 -3.05 16.47
CA ASP A 105 5.57 -2.34 17.07
C ASP A 105 5.29 -0.85 17.28
N ILE A 106 4.64 -0.18 16.31
CA ILE A 106 4.19 1.21 16.46
C ILE A 106 3.23 1.34 17.65
N LEU A 107 2.21 0.48 17.72
CA LEU A 107 1.23 0.51 18.80
C LEU A 107 1.88 0.31 20.18
N ARG A 108 2.82 -0.63 20.31
CA ARG A 108 3.54 -0.86 21.56
C ARG A 108 4.37 0.35 21.98
N ASN A 109 5.06 0.99 21.05
CA ASN A 109 5.88 2.15 21.32
C ASN A 109 5.04 3.35 21.78
N ASP A 110 3.89 3.59 21.13
CA ASP A 110 2.97 4.67 21.52
C ASP A 110 2.40 4.45 22.93
N GLN A 111 2.05 3.21 23.29
CA GLN A 111 1.60 2.89 24.64
C GLN A 111 2.67 3.11 25.71
N LEU A 112 3.93 2.78 25.42
CA LEU A 112 5.05 3.04 26.33
C LEU A 112 5.23 4.54 26.58
N GLN A 113 5.08 5.37 25.54
CA GLN A 113 5.19 6.83 25.67
C GLN A 113 4.04 7.47 26.45
N GLN A 114 2.86 6.87 26.49
CA GLN A 114 1.72 7.36 27.29
C GLN A 114 1.81 7.00 28.78
N THR A 115 2.66 6.04 29.15
CA THR A 115 2.80 5.53 30.53
C THR A 115 4.03 6.07 31.27
N ALA A 116 4.89 6.83 30.58
CA ALA A 116 6.07 7.51 31.11
C ALA A 116 5.78 8.98 31.44
#